data_AF-A0A949TI85-F1
#
_entry.id   AF-A0A949TI85-F1
#
_cell.length_a   1.000
_cell.length_b   1.000
_cell.length_c   1.000
_cell.angle_alpha   90.00
_cell.angle_beta   90.00
_cell.angle_gamma   90.00
#
_symmetry.space_group_name_H-M   'P 1'
#
loop_
_entity.id
_entity.type
_entity.pdbx_description
1 polymer ?
#
loop_
_entity_poly.entity_id
_entity_poly.type
_entity_poly.pdbx_seq_one_letter_code
_entity_poly.pdbx_strand_id
1 'polypeptide(L)'
;MSDLLESLNEEISKYGEKVYNAIFPCGYFYFINKMMGLRSNYISIINKNSIKDLDADFKVFSEAKIPGDHEWYWLVKSRCSALSCQPKAYWMAGVFTSAFRLGLQANSICFRAGNGQVEPHPDSNMFNTVPFLCGEHSGNTFYQDSGGKPSQYWVDAPNKADFYREDFQDKINKIFQRKKGTISESLYYSLGWLASARQSYDRAHRVVLYFTALESFLNVGKGLPISDTISRFSSCIITDLSNNREKYYNKIKYLYKIRSKITHAGVREVEFNDLIAVEDFINEVFRISLYLIDIEMPMQEFHEHLRSSTHGIDLSICSRFK
;
A
#
# COMPACT_ATOMS: atom_id res chain seq x y z
N MET A 1 -17.20 37.80 -10.91
CA MET A 1 -16.31 36.76 -10.33
C MET A 1 -17.07 35.90 -9.31
N SER A 2 -17.91 36.50 -8.44
CA SER A 2 -18.84 35.77 -7.55
C SER A 2 -19.78 34.82 -8.31
N ASP A 3 -20.47 35.33 -9.33
CA ASP A 3 -21.46 34.55 -10.12
C ASP A 3 -20.84 33.36 -10.88
N LEU A 4 -19.56 33.48 -11.25
CA LEU A 4 -18.80 32.44 -11.95
C LEU A 4 -18.40 31.30 -10.98
N LEU A 5 -18.05 31.65 -9.74
CA LEU A 5 -17.76 30.66 -8.68
C LEU A 5 -19.04 29.97 -8.21
N GLU A 6 -20.16 30.69 -8.17
CA GLU A 6 -21.46 30.15 -7.77
C GLU A 6 -22.02 29.18 -8.83
N SER A 7 -21.95 29.55 -10.11
CA SER A 7 -22.28 28.65 -11.23
C SER A 7 -21.39 27.40 -11.24
N LEU A 8 -20.10 27.54 -10.95
CA LEU A 8 -19.18 26.40 -10.89
C LEU A 8 -19.51 25.48 -9.70
N ASN A 9 -19.85 26.04 -8.54
CA ASN A 9 -20.24 25.28 -7.36
C ASN A 9 -21.57 24.53 -7.54
N GLU A 10 -22.55 25.14 -8.21
CA GLU A 10 -23.80 24.46 -8.58
C GLU A 10 -23.57 23.33 -9.59
N GLU A 11 -22.68 23.54 -10.56
CA GLU A 11 -22.31 22.51 -11.53
C GLU A 11 -21.55 21.36 -10.85
N ILE A 12 -20.60 21.65 -9.95
CA ILE A 12 -19.89 20.67 -9.12
C ILE A 12 -20.87 19.91 -8.20
N SER A 13 -21.86 20.59 -7.62
CA SER A 13 -22.89 19.99 -6.78
C SER A 13 -23.77 18.99 -7.56
N LYS A 14 -24.07 19.26 -8.84
CA LYS A 14 -24.76 18.30 -9.73
C LYS A 14 -23.95 17.02 -9.98
N TYR A 15 -22.62 17.09 -9.85
CA TYR A 15 -21.71 15.93 -9.88
C TYR A 15 -21.39 15.37 -8.49
N GLY A 16 -22.26 15.61 -7.49
CA GLY A 16 -22.12 15.12 -6.13
C GLY A 16 -21.70 13.65 -6.05
N GLU A 17 -20.98 13.31 -4.98
CA GLU A 17 -20.39 11.97 -4.85
C GLU A 17 -21.45 10.87 -4.93
N LYS A 18 -21.30 9.97 -5.91
CA LYS A 18 -22.13 8.77 -6.04
C LYS A 18 -21.29 7.56 -5.68
N VAL A 19 -21.96 6.46 -5.35
CA VAL A 19 -21.30 5.16 -5.21
C VAL A 19 -21.10 4.59 -6.61
N TYR A 20 -19.86 4.35 -6.98
CA TYR A 20 -19.45 3.71 -8.23
C TYR A 20 -18.84 2.34 -7.93
N ASN A 21 -19.09 1.39 -8.83
CA ASN A 21 -18.43 0.10 -8.87
C ASN A 21 -17.46 0.10 -10.06
N ALA A 22 -16.17 0.17 -9.80
CA ALA A 22 -15.15 0.03 -10.83
C ALA A 22 -14.82 -1.45 -11.01
N ILE A 23 -14.81 -1.91 -12.26
CA ILE A 23 -14.37 -3.27 -12.64
C ILE A 23 -13.23 -3.14 -13.63
N PHE A 24 -12.10 -3.75 -13.34
CA PHE A 24 -10.93 -3.73 -14.24
C PHE A 24 -10.08 -4.99 -14.06
N PRO A 25 -9.29 -5.39 -15.08
CA PRO A 25 -8.47 -6.59 -15.00
C PRO A 25 -7.56 -6.64 -13.78
N CYS A 26 -7.43 -7.82 -13.18
CA CYS A 26 -6.52 -8.09 -12.09
C CYS A 26 -5.42 -9.04 -12.57
N GLY A 27 -4.34 -8.50 -13.14
CA GLY A 27 -3.15 -9.30 -13.48
C GLY A 27 -2.34 -9.75 -12.26
N TYR A 28 -2.59 -9.13 -11.09
CA TYR A 28 -1.80 -9.20 -9.86
C TYR A 28 -1.84 -10.55 -9.18
N PHE A 29 -3.02 -11.15 -9.18
CA PHE A 29 -3.33 -12.28 -8.35
C PHE A 29 -3.56 -13.49 -9.24
N TYR A 30 -2.82 -14.55 -8.93
CA TYR A 30 -3.03 -15.87 -9.49
C TYR A 30 -3.64 -16.76 -8.41
N PHE A 31 -4.84 -17.25 -8.65
CA PHE A 31 -5.54 -18.13 -7.71
C PHE A 31 -5.36 -19.58 -8.15
N ILE A 32 -4.85 -20.42 -7.26
CA ILE A 32 -4.63 -21.84 -7.56
C ILE A 32 -5.97 -22.56 -7.81
N ASN A 33 -7.02 -22.16 -7.10
CA ASN A 33 -8.38 -22.66 -7.32
C ASN A 33 -9.26 -21.57 -7.94
N LYS A 34 -9.77 -21.84 -9.14
CA LYS A 34 -10.54 -20.89 -9.97
C LYS A 34 -11.88 -20.45 -9.38
N MET A 35 -12.37 -21.16 -8.36
CA MET A 35 -13.57 -20.79 -7.60
C MET A 35 -13.28 -19.81 -6.45
N MET A 36 -12.01 -19.46 -6.22
CA MET A 36 -11.60 -18.63 -5.08
C MET A 36 -11.49 -17.15 -5.46
N GLY A 37 -12.39 -16.31 -4.93
CA GLY A 37 -12.16 -14.87 -4.87
C GLY A 37 -11.64 -14.42 -3.51
N LEU A 38 -11.07 -13.22 -3.44
CA LEU A 38 -10.89 -12.47 -2.19
C LEU A 38 -11.99 -11.41 -2.14
N ARG A 39 -12.77 -11.35 -1.06
CA ARG A 39 -13.88 -10.41 -0.95
C ARG A 39 -13.82 -9.64 0.37
N SER A 40 -14.02 -8.34 0.28
CA SER A 40 -14.32 -7.44 1.39
C SER A 40 -15.51 -6.57 1.03
N ASN A 41 -16.00 -5.74 1.96
CA ASN A 41 -17.15 -4.87 1.72
C ASN A 41 -16.90 -3.79 0.66
N TYR A 42 -15.64 -3.46 0.40
CA TYR A 42 -15.22 -2.34 -0.45
C TYR A 42 -14.48 -2.76 -1.70
N ILE A 43 -13.78 -3.88 -1.64
CA ILE A 43 -12.95 -4.37 -2.73
C ILE A 43 -12.96 -5.89 -2.76
N SER A 44 -13.09 -6.43 -3.96
CA SER A 44 -13.06 -7.85 -4.21
C SER A 44 -12.21 -8.15 -5.44
N ILE A 45 -11.64 -9.35 -5.46
CA ILE A 45 -11.08 -9.96 -6.67
C ILE A 45 -12.01 -11.12 -7.04
N ILE A 46 -12.61 -11.02 -8.21
CA ILE A 46 -13.65 -11.93 -8.69
C ILE A 46 -13.23 -12.58 -10.00
N ASN A 47 -13.73 -13.80 -10.23
CA ASN A 47 -13.52 -14.50 -11.50
C ASN A 47 -14.38 -13.83 -12.60
N LYS A 48 -13.88 -13.82 -13.85
CA LYS A 48 -14.60 -13.31 -15.03
C LYS A 48 -16.03 -13.85 -15.13
N ASN A 49 -16.23 -15.13 -14.78
CA ASN A 49 -17.54 -15.77 -14.86
C ASN A 49 -18.54 -15.18 -13.86
N SER A 50 -18.08 -14.70 -12.70
CA SER A 50 -18.94 -14.07 -11.68
C SER A 50 -19.38 -12.65 -12.03
N ILE A 51 -18.83 -12.03 -13.08
CA ILE A 51 -19.24 -10.68 -13.51
C ILE A 51 -20.68 -10.70 -14.04
N LYS A 52 -21.10 -11.80 -14.67
CA LYS A 52 -22.46 -11.95 -15.21
C LYS A 52 -23.54 -12.00 -14.13
N ASP A 53 -23.16 -12.40 -12.92
CA ASP A 53 -24.05 -12.51 -11.75
C ASP A 53 -24.09 -11.22 -10.93
N LEU A 54 -23.34 -10.19 -11.32
CA LEU A 54 -23.44 -8.87 -10.69
C LEU A 54 -24.77 -8.23 -11.10
N ASP A 55 -25.46 -7.67 -10.12
CA ASP A 55 -26.80 -7.11 -10.27
C ASP A 55 -26.90 -6.07 -11.41
N ALA A 56 -28.08 -5.86 -11.98
CA ALA A 56 -28.26 -4.91 -13.10
C ALA A 56 -27.98 -3.45 -12.71
N ASP A 57 -27.99 -3.13 -11.41
CA ASP A 57 -27.69 -1.80 -10.86
C ASP A 57 -26.19 -1.43 -10.90
N PHE A 58 -25.33 -2.32 -11.38
CA PHE A 58 -23.91 -2.04 -11.56
C PHE A 58 -23.68 -1.17 -12.79
N LYS A 59 -23.48 0.13 -12.57
CA LYS A 59 -22.88 1.00 -13.60
C LYS A 59 -21.40 0.64 -13.79
N VAL A 60 -21.14 -0.31 -14.67
CA VAL A 60 -19.79 -0.65 -15.13
C VAL A 60 -19.19 0.60 -15.78
N PHE A 61 -18.10 1.13 -15.22
CA PHE A 61 -17.48 2.38 -15.71
C PHE A 61 -16.69 2.22 -17.02
N SER A 62 -17.00 1.21 -17.82
CA SER A 62 -16.52 1.15 -19.19
C SER A 62 -17.58 0.55 -20.11
N GLU A 63 -18.11 1.39 -21.00
CA GLU A 63 -18.65 0.92 -22.29
C GLU A 63 -17.57 0.23 -23.14
N ALA A 64 -16.29 0.31 -22.74
CA ALA A 64 -15.27 -0.59 -23.23
C ALA A 64 -15.66 -2.03 -22.83
N LYS A 65 -15.93 -2.86 -23.84
CA LYS A 65 -15.98 -4.33 -23.71
C LYS A 65 -14.94 -4.76 -22.68
N ILE A 66 -15.36 -5.52 -21.65
CA ILE A 66 -14.49 -6.08 -20.61
C ILE A 66 -13.15 -6.47 -21.26
N PRO A 67 -12.07 -5.68 -21.05
CA PRO A 67 -10.93 -5.76 -21.93
C PRO A 67 -10.12 -7.02 -21.60
N GLY A 68 -10.07 -7.95 -22.56
CA GLY A 68 -9.12 -9.06 -22.58
C GLY A 68 -9.60 -10.41 -22.01
N ASP A 69 -8.76 -11.42 -22.22
CA ASP A 69 -8.90 -12.77 -21.69
C ASP A 69 -8.30 -12.91 -20.28
N HIS A 70 -8.45 -11.87 -19.45
CA HIS A 70 -8.08 -11.95 -18.05
C HIS A 70 -9.06 -12.84 -17.29
N GLU A 71 -8.55 -13.72 -16.43
CA GLU A 71 -9.37 -14.61 -15.62
C GLU A 71 -9.95 -13.91 -14.38
N TRP A 72 -9.23 -12.92 -13.84
CA TRP A 72 -9.55 -12.24 -12.58
C TRP A 72 -9.73 -10.75 -12.79
N TYR A 73 -10.67 -10.17 -12.05
CA TYR A 73 -11.00 -8.75 -12.09
C TYR A 73 -11.07 -8.17 -10.69
N TRP A 74 -10.58 -6.95 -10.55
CA TRP A 74 -10.90 -6.11 -9.41
C TRP A 74 -12.35 -5.66 -9.52
N LEU A 75 -13.07 -5.73 -8.41
CA LEU A 75 -14.36 -5.08 -8.20
C LEU A 75 -14.21 -4.13 -7.02
N VAL A 76 -14.24 -2.82 -7.27
CA VAL A 76 -14.00 -1.79 -6.26
C VAL A 76 -15.23 -0.91 -6.11
N LYS A 77 -15.80 -0.88 -4.91
CA LYS A 77 -16.93 -0.02 -4.54
C LYS A 77 -16.40 1.25 -3.85
N SER A 78 -16.58 2.39 -4.50
CA SER A 78 -16.08 3.67 -3.95
C SER A 78 -17.10 4.80 -4.13
N ARG A 79 -17.17 5.70 -3.14
CA ARG A 79 -17.94 6.94 -3.25
C ARG A 79 -17.04 8.04 -3.83
N CYS A 80 -17.29 8.52 -5.03
CA CYS A 80 -16.46 9.53 -5.70
C CYS A 80 -17.24 10.25 -6.81
N SER A 81 -16.59 11.15 -7.55
CA SER A 81 -17.10 11.62 -8.84
C SER A 81 -16.75 10.63 -9.95
N ALA A 82 -17.47 10.70 -11.06
CA ALA A 82 -17.21 9.90 -12.27
C ALA A 82 -15.74 9.98 -12.73
N LEU A 83 -15.20 11.21 -12.81
CA LEU A 83 -13.82 11.47 -13.26
C LEU A 83 -12.75 10.94 -12.30
N SER A 84 -13.07 10.82 -11.01
CA SER A 84 -12.13 10.33 -10.00
C SER A 84 -12.27 8.83 -9.72
N CYS A 85 -13.24 8.15 -10.33
CA CYS A 85 -13.53 6.75 -10.05
C CYS A 85 -12.34 5.83 -10.34
N GLN A 86 -11.75 5.94 -11.53
CA GLN A 86 -10.64 5.08 -11.94
C GLN A 86 -9.37 5.30 -11.07
N PRO A 87 -8.84 6.52 -10.88
CA PRO A 87 -7.68 6.73 -10.01
C PRO A 87 -7.93 6.27 -8.57
N LYS A 88 -9.14 6.51 -8.05
CA LYS A 88 -9.52 6.05 -6.71
C LYS A 88 -9.59 4.54 -6.61
N ALA A 89 -10.10 3.86 -7.63
CA ALA A 89 -10.17 2.41 -7.66
C ALA A 89 -8.77 1.78 -7.68
N TYR A 90 -7.83 2.32 -8.45
CA TYR A 90 -6.43 1.89 -8.44
C TYR A 90 -5.77 2.13 -7.07
N TRP A 91 -6.03 3.29 -6.45
CA TRP A 91 -5.56 3.56 -5.10
C TRP A 91 -6.07 2.51 -4.09
N MET A 92 -7.36 2.21 -4.11
CA MET A 92 -7.97 1.21 -3.23
C MET A 92 -7.42 -0.21 -3.47
N ALA A 93 -7.14 -0.58 -4.72
CA ALA A 93 -6.44 -1.82 -5.04
C ALA A 93 -5.01 -1.86 -4.49
N GLY A 94 -4.30 -0.73 -4.52
CA GLY A 94 -3.00 -0.56 -3.87
C GLY A 94 -3.08 -0.74 -2.35
N VAL A 95 -4.03 -0.07 -1.69
CA VAL A 95 -4.29 -0.21 -0.24
C VAL A 95 -4.55 -1.68 0.12
N PHE A 96 -5.45 -2.33 -0.62
CA PHE A 96 -5.76 -3.74 -0.42
C PHE A 96 -4.54 -4.64 -0.57
N THR A 97 -3.76 -4.46 -1.64
CA THR A 97 -2.58 -5.27 -1.93
C THR A 97 -1.52 -5.10 -0.85
N SER A 98 -1.29 -3.87 -0.38
CA SER A 98 -0.39 -3.61 0.75
C SER A 98 -0.89 -4.27 2.04
N ALA A 99 -2.18 -4.13 2.37
CA ALA A 99 -2.74 -4.74 3.57
C ALA A 99 -2.70 -6.27 3.50
N PHE A 100 -3.02 -6.85 2.34
CA PHE A 100 -2.90 -8.28 2.07
C PHE A 100 -1.45 -8.74 2.25
N ARG A 101 -0.48 -8.08 1.61
CA ARG A 101 0.95 -8.41 1.71
C ARG A 101 1.46 -8.40 3.16
N LEU A 102 1.08 -7.39 3.93
CA LEU A 102 1.46 -7.26 5.34
C LEU A 102 0.69 -8.23 6.24
N GLY A 103 -0.54 -8.57 5.84
CA GLY A 103 -1.45 -9.46 6.52
C GLY A 103 -1.10 -10.93 6.41
N LEU A 104 -0.45 -11.34 5.32
CA LEU A 104 -0.04 -12.73 5.16
C LEU A 104 0.99 -13.13 6.23
N GLN A 105 0.79 -14.28 6.87
CA GLN A 105 1.76 -14.81 7.83
C GLN A 105 3.10 -15.07 7.12
N ALA A 106 4.22 -14.85 7.81
CA ALA A 106 5.57 -14.92 7.23
C ALA A 106 5.91 -16.28 6.58
N ASN A 107 5.22 -17.35 6.98
CA ASN A 107 5.42 -18.71 6.45
C ASN A 107 4.50 -19.06 5.27
N SER A 108 3.59 -18.16 4.92
CA SER A 108 2.64 -18.40 3.85
C SER A 108 3.37 -18.21 2.51
N ILE A 109 3.39 -19.26 1.67
CA ILE A 109 4.09 -19.26 0.37
C ILE A 109 3.20 -18.50 -0.63
N CYS A 110 2.98 -17.21 -0.37
CA CYS A 110 2.56 -16.32 -1.43
C CYS A 110 3.81 -16.01 -2.25
N PHE A 111 3.91 -16.60 -3.44
CA PHE A 111 4.81 -16.04 -4.44
C PHE A 111 4.41 -14.58 -4.62
N ARG A 112 5.35 -13.66 -4.45
CA ARG A 112 5.16 -12.21 -4.56
C ARG A 112 6.50 -11.59 -4.92
N ALA A 113 6.50 -10.33 -5.35
CA ALA A 113 7.74 -9.61 -5.60
C ALA A 113 8.58 -9.59 -4.31
N GLY A 114 9.84 -10.03 -4.41
CA GLY A 114 10.80 -9.93 -3.33
C GLY A 114 11.05 -8.47 -2.95
N ASN A 115 11.62 -8.23 -1.77
CA ASN A 115 11.91 -6.86 -1.34
C ASN A 115 12.90 -6.20 -2.31
N GLY A 116 12.67 -4.93 -2.63
CA GLY A 116 13.44 -4.22 -3.65
C GLY A 116 13.07 -4.57 -5.09
N GLN A 117 12.24 -5.58 -5.36
CA GLN A 117 11.70 -5.83 -6.71
C GLN A 117 10.50 -4.92 -6.99
N VAL A 118 10.22 -4.68 -8.27
CA VAL A 118 9.09 -3.86 -8.70
C VAL A 118 7.84 -4.72 -8.74
N GLU A 119 6.81 -4.30 -8.02
CA GLU A 119 5.46 -4.83 -8.17
C GLU A 119 4.81 -4.20 -9.39
N PRO A 120 4.03 -4.95 -10.18
CA PRO A 120 3.39 -4.33 -11.32
C PRO A 120 2.30 -3.32 -10.83
N HIS A 121 1.82 -2.39 -11.65
CA HIS A 121 0.71 -1.47 -11.29
C HIS A 121 -0.69 -2.07 -11.51
N PRO A 122 -1.73 -1.89 -10.65
CA PRO A 122 -3.08 -2.49 -10.77
C PRO A 122 -3.71 -2.59 -12.17
N ASP A 123 -3.37 -1.63 -13.04
CA ASP A 123 -3.81 -1.50 -14.44
C ASP A 123 -2.87 -2.08 -15.51
N SER A 124 -1.67 -2.51 -15.14
CA SER A 124 -0.65 -2.93 -16.10
C SER A 124 -1.06 -4.26 -16.74
N ASN A 125 -1.28 -4.21 -18.06
CA ASN A 125 -1.29 -5.41 -18.90
C ASN A 125 0.13 -6.00 -18.85
N MET A 126 0.34 -6.94 -17.94
CA MET A 126 1.61 -7.53 -17.52
C MET A 126 2.50 -8.10 -18.64
N PHE A 127 2.02 -8.15 -19.87
CA PHE A 127 2.65 -8.91 -20.94
C PHE A 127 3.68 -8.12 -21.77
N ASN A 128 3.82 -6.79 -21.61
CA ASN A 128 4.53 -5.99 -22.62
C ASN A 128 5.69 -5.08 -22.14
N THR A 129 6.12 -5.08 -20.87
CA THR A 129 7.03 -4.00 -20.41
C THR A 129 8.19 -4.41 -19.51
N VAL A 130 9.04 -5.36 -19.93
CA VAL A 130 10.47 -5.27 -19.57
C VAL A 130 11.38 -5.82 -20.68
N PRO A 131 11.89 -4.97 -21.57
CA PRO A 131 13.16 -5.25 -22.24
C PRO A 131 14.22 -4.32 -21.64
N PHE A 132 15.12 -4.86 -20.83
CA PHE A 132 16.43 -4.25 -20.62
C PHE A 132 17.49 -5.29 -20.95
N LEU A 133 18.21 -5.06 -22.05
CA LEU A 133 19.47 -5.71 -22.36
C LEU A 133 20.57 -4.81 -21.82
N CYS A 134 21.28 -5.25 -20.78
CA CYS A 134 22.54 -4.65 -20.39
C CYS A 134 23.66 -5.63 -20.77
N GLY A 135 24.42 -5.29 -21.80
CA GLY A 135 25.64 -5.99 -22.18
C GLY A 135 26.85 -5.23 -21.64
N GLU A 136 27.80 -5.94 -21.04
CA GLU A 136 29.12 -5.40 -20.73
C GLU A 136 29.94 -5.36 -22.03
N HIS A 137 30.60 -4.24 -22.33
CA HIS A 137 31.33 -4.05 -23.60
C HIS A 137 32.70 -4.77 -23.64
N SER A 138 32.93 -5.75 -22.77
CA SER A 138 34.17 -6.51 -22.66
C SER A 138 33.90 -8.02 -22.62
N GLY A 139 33.53 -8.56 -23.78
CA GLY A 139 33.29 -9.99 -24.00
C GLY A 139 31.89 -10.23 -24.57
N ASN A 140 31.79 -11.02 -25.63
CA ASN A 140 30.58 -11.30 -26.42
C ASN A 140 29.43 -12.00 -25.66
N THR A 141 29.34 -11.88 -24.34
CA THR A 141 28.32 -12.51 -23.51
C THR A 141 27.26 -11.48 -23.15
N PHE A 142 26.18 -11.47 -23.92
CA PHE A 142 24.96 -10.75 -23.52
C PHE A 142 24.26 -11.57 -22.43
N TYR A 143 24.17 -11.02 -21.22
CA TYR A 143 23.24 -11.53 -20.23
C TYR A 143 21.85 -11.02 -20.61
N GLN A 144 21.09 -11.86 -21.31
CA GLN A 144 19.66 -11.66 -21.42
C GLN A 144 19.05 -12.10 -20.09
N ASP A 145 18.64 -11.14 -19.27
CA ASP A 145 17.73 -11.43 -18.17
C ASP A 145 16.45 -11.93 -18.83
N SER A 146 16.27 -13.26 -18.83
CA SER A 146 15.15 -13.91 -19.48
C SER A 146 13.89 -13.29 -18.93
N GLY A 147 13.16 -12.52 -19.75
CA GLY A 147 12.00 -11.71 -19.35
C GLY A 147 10.96 -12.52 -18.59
N GLY A 148 11.20 -12.69 -17.29
CA GLY A 148 10.37 -13.49 -16.42
C GLY A 148 9.00 -12.85 -16.34
N LYS A 149 7.97 -13.68 -16.21
CA LYS A 149 6.64 -13.15 -15.86
C LYS A 149 6.81 -12.24 -14.63
N PRO A 150 6.22 -11.03 -14.64
CA PRO A 150 6.32 -10.16 -13.48
C PRO A 150 5.80 -10.91 -12.25
N SER A 151 6.36 -10.58 -11.09
CA SER A 151 5.97 -11.27 -9.86
C SER A 151 4.46 -11.08 -9.61
N GLN A 152 3.74 -12.20 -9.47
CA GLN A 152 2.32 -12.25 -9.17
C GLN A 152 2.10 -12.76 -7.76
N TYR A 153 1.03 -12.32 -7.10
CA TYR A 153 0.55 -12.84 -5.82
C TYR A 153 -0.14 -14.18 -6.03
N TRP A 154 0.46 -15.26 -5.54
CA TRP A 154 -0.14 -16.60 -5.61
C TRP A 154 -1.02 -16.84 -4.39
N VAL A 155 -2.32 -16.97 -4.62
CA VAL A 155 -3.31 -17.21 -3.57
C VAL A 155 -3.64 -18.69 -3.55
N ASP A 156 -3.14 -19.37 -2.53
CA ASP A 156 -3.47 -20.75 -2.18
C ASP A 156 -4.55 -20.80 -1.08
N ALA A 157 -4.89 -22.01 -0.62
CA ALA A 157 -5.90 -22.19 0.41
C ALA A 157 -5.49 -21.59 1.78
N PRO A 158 -4.24 -21.76 2.27
CA PRO A 158 -3.75 -21.07 3.47
C PRO A 158 -3.84 -19.53 3.40
N ASN A 159 -3.32 -18.91 2.33
CA ASN A 159 -3.37 -17.45 2.13
C ASN A 159 -4.81 -16.93 2.13
N LYS A 160 -5.70 -17.69 1.50
CA LYS A 160 -7.13 -17.41 1.50
C LYS A 160 -7.70 -17.51 2.91
N ALA A 161 -7.41 -18.58 3.64
CA ALA A 161 -7.91 -18.76 5.00
C ALA A 161 -7.46 -17.62 5.92
N ASP A 162 -6.17 -17.23 5.84
CA ASP A 162 -5.63 -16.07 6.56
C ASP A 162 -6.38 -14.79 6.21
N PHE A 163 -6.64 -14.55 4.93
CA PHE A 163 -7.42 -13.40 4.48
C PHE A 163 -8.85 -13.39 5.05
N TYR A 164 -9.52 -14.55 5.12
CA TYR A 164 -10.90 -14.66 5.60
C TYR A 164 -11.02 -14.77 7.11
N ARG A 165 -9.93 -14.67 7.88
CA ARG A 165 -10.02 -14.52 9.32
C ARG A 165 -10.86 -13.30 9.67
N GLU A 166 -11.77 -13.47 10.62
CA GLU A 166 -12.72 -12.43 11.02
C GLU A 166 -12.02 -11.15 11.47
N ASP A 167 -10.96 -11.28 12.28
CA ASP A 167 -10.19 -10.15 12.79
C ASP A 167 -9.45 -9.38 11.69
N PHE A 168 -8.95 -10.09 10.67
CA PHE A 168 -8.31 -9.45 9.52
C PHE A 168 -9.34 -8.75 8.63
N GLN A 169 -10.48 -9.40 8.34
CA GLN A 169 -11.58 -8.80 7.57
C GLN A 169 -12.13 -7.54 8.24
N ASP A 170 -12.35 -7.58 9.55
CA ASP A 170 -12.79 -6.42 10.33
C ASP A 170 -11.80 -5.26 10.19
N LYS A 171 -10.50 -5.53 10.33
CA LYS A 171 -9.45 -4.51 10.15
C LYS A 171 -9.44 -3.90 8.75
N ILE A 172 -9.50 -4.74 7.71
CA ILE A 172 -9.57 -4.26 6.32
C ILE A 172 -10.79 -3.37 6.12
N ASN A 173 -11.95 -3.78 6.61
CA ASN A 173 -13.17 -2.99 6.51
C ASN A 173 -13.05 -1.64 7.22
N LYS A 174 -12.45 -1.59 8.41
CA LYS A 174 -12.19 -0.36 9.16
C LYS A 174 -11.23 0.58 8.42
N ILE A 175 -10.15 0.04 7.83
CA ILE A 175 -9.22 0.81 6.99
C ILE A 175 -9.97 1.46 5.81
N PHE A 176 -10.86 0.74 5.13
CA PHE A 176 -11.62 1.31 4.02
C PHE A 176 -12.76 2.26 4.44
N GLN A 177 -13.32 2.09 5.64
CA GLN A 177 -14.26 3.04 6.24
C GLN A 177 -13.62 4.41 6.50
N ARG A 178 -12.32 4.43 6.86
CA ARG A 178 -11.51 5.65 7.06
C ARG A 178 -12.14 6.60 8.07
N LYS A 179 -12.34 6.14 9.31
CA LYS A 179 -12.88 7.01 10.37
C LYS A 179 -11.91 8.18 10.60
N LYS A 180 -12.38 9.39 10.33
CA LYS A 180 -11.54 10.61 10.36
C LYS A 180 -10.83 10.77 11.69
N GLY A 181 -9.54 11.11 11.65
CA GLY A 181 -8.69 11.36 12.81
C GLY A 181 -8.27 10.11 13.57
N THR A 182 -8.45 8.91 13.00
CA THR A 182 -8.02 7.64 13.61
C THR A 182 -6.84 7.02 12.86
N ILE A 183 -6.18 6.04 13.49
CA ILE A 183 -5.12 5.25 12.85
C ILE A 183 -5.60 4.60 11.54
N SER A 184 -6.86 4.16 11.46
CA SER A 184 -7.42 3.53 10.25
C SER A 184 -7.42 4.47 9.03
N GLU A 185 -7.68 5.77 9.23
CA GLU A 185 -7.59 6.77 8.17
C GLU A 185 -6.15 6.94 7.71
N SER A 186 -5.21 7.09 8.64
CA SER A 186 -3.78 7.21 8.33
C SER A 186 -3.28 5.97 7.59
N LEU A 187 -3.60 4.76 8.06
CA LEU A 187 -3.23 3.50 7.42
C LEU A 187 -3.75 3.41 5.99
N TYR A 188 -4.99 3.83 5.73
CA TYR A 188 -5.50 3.85 4.35
C TYR A 188 -4.60 4.67 3.41
N TYR A 189 -4.16 5.86 3.84
CA TYR A 189 -3.30 6.68 3.00
C TYR A 189 -1.90 6.08 2.89
N SER A 190 -1.34 5.63 4.00
CA SER A 190 0.02 5.08 4.03
C SER A 190 0.15 3.79 3.23
N LEU A 191 -0.83 2.90 3.30
CA LEU A 191 -0.83 1.64 2.54
C LEU A 191 -0.94 1.86 1.03
N GLY A 192 -1.65 2.91 0.59
CA GLY A 192 -1.69 3.30 -0.81
C GLY A 192 -0.33 3.80 -1.30
N TRP A 193 0.32 4.67 -0.54
CA TRP A 193 1.69 5.11 -0.83
C TRP A 193 2.70 3.96 -0.83
N LEU A 194 2.53 3.00 0.09
CA LEU A 194 3.37 1.81 0.16
C LEU A 194 3.24 0.96 -1.13
N ALA A 195 2.04 0.85 -1.69
CA ALA A 195 1.82 0.19 -2.97
C ALA A 195 2.49 0.96 -4.11
N SER A 196 2.32 2.28 -4.19
CA SER A 196 2.98 3.12 -5.20
C SER A 196 4.51 3.01 -5.12
N ALA A 197 5.08 2.92 -3.91
CA ALA A 197 6.50 2.72 -3.69
C ALA A 197 7.01 1.36 -4.21
N ARG A 198 6.22 0.29 -4.07
CA ARG A 198 6.57 -1.01 -4.66
C ARG A 198 6.42 -1.02 -6.19
N GLN A 199 5.54 -0.17 -6.72
CA GLN A 199 5.21 -0.11 -8.15
C GLN A 199 6.12 0.81 -8.97
N SER A 200 6.85 1.72 -8.33
CA SER A 200 7.78 2.59 -9.03
C SER A 200 9.04 1.84 -9.46
N TYR A 201 9.47 2.03 -10.71
CA TYR A 201 10.70 1.46 -11.24
C TYR A 201 11.97 2.17 -10.73
N ASP A 202 11.91 3.49 -10.56
CA ASP A 202 13.06 4.31 -10.15
C ASP A 202 13.33 4.19 -8.64
N ARG A 203 14.52 3.71 -8.25
CA ARG A 203 14.86 3.43 -6.84
C ARG A 203 14.79 4.67 -5.95
N ALA A 204 15.26 5.82 -6.43
CA ALA A 204 15.19 7.07 -5.68
C ALA A 204 13.73 7.48 -5.43
N HIS A 205 12.88 7.41 -6.44
CA HIS A 205 11.45 7.65 -6.30
C HIS A 205 10.79 6.66 -5.33
N ARG A 206 11.16 5.37 -5.35
CA ARG A 206 10.67 4.39 -4.37
C ARG A 206 11.00 4.80 -2.93
N VAL A 207 12.24 5.21 -2.67
CA VAL A 207 12.65 5.68 -1.33
C VAL A 207 11.78 6.87 -0.89
N VAL A 208 11.54 7.84 -1.79
CA VAL A 208 10.66 8.98 -1.49
C VAL A 208 9.25 8.54 -1.17
N LEU A 209 8.65 7.64 -1.97
CA LEU A 209 7.28 7.15 -1.75
C LEU A 209 7.17 6.31 -0.47
N TYR A 210 8.18 5.51 -0.15
CA TYR A 210 8.25 4.77 1.10
C TYR A 210 8.24 5.70 2.32
N PHE A 211 9.06 6.73 2.33
CA PHE A 211 9.03 7.72 3.39
C PHE A 211 7.76 8.58 3.36
N THR A 212 7.15 8.81 2.20
CA THR A 212 5.83 9.45 2.10
C THR A 212 4.76 8.61 2.80
N ALA A 213 4.79 7.28 2.65
CA ALA A 213 3.93 6.37 3.39
C ALA A 213 4.14 6.53 4.90
N LEU A 214 5.40 6.47 5.36
CA LEU A 214 5.74 6.59 6.79
C LEU A 214 5.41 7.97 7.37
N GLU A 215 5.65 9.05 6.62
CA GLU A 215 5.30 10.43 6.97
C GLU A 215 3.78 10.57 7.08
N SER A 216 3.00 10.05 6.13
CA SER A 216 1.53 10.08 6.21
C SER A 216 0.99 9.32 7.43
N PHE A 217 1.75 8.37 7.95
CA PHE A 217 1.39 7.61 9.14
C PHE A 217 1.79 8.31 10.44
N LEU A 218 2.99 8.89 10.53
CA LEU A 218 3.58 9.35 11.80
C LEU A 218 3.70 10.87 11.94
N ASN A 219 3.10 11.65 11.03
CA ASN A 219 3.19 13.11 11.08
C ASN A 219 2.35 13.69 12.21
N VAL A 220 3.02 14.35 13.16
CA VAL A 220 2.43 15.01 14.34
C VAL A 220 2.04 16.48 14.12
N GLY A 221 2.23 17.02 12.92
CA GLY A 221 1.95 18.41 12.58
C GLY A 221 3.18 19.32 12.63
N LYS A 222 2.95 20.64 12.62
CA LYS A 222 4.00 21.66 12.47
C LYS A 222 4.81 21.81 13.77
N GLY A 223 6.13 21.96 13.65
CA GLY A 223 7.00 22.44 14.73
C GLY A 223 8.05 21.45 15.25
N LEU A 224 7.95 20.16 14.92
CA LEU A 224 8.99 19.17 15.28
C LEU A 224 9.81 18.76 14.05
N PRO A 225 11.13 18.47 14.21
CA PRO A 225 11.91 17.90 13.14
C PRO A 225 11.32 16.56 12.69
N ILE A 226 10.85 16.51 11.43
CA ILE A 226 10.14 15.34 10.87
C ILE A 226 11.00 14.08 10.95
N SER A 227 12.28 14.20 10.58
CA SER A 227 13.23 13.07 10.58
C SER A 227 13.43 12.46 11.97
N ASP A 228 13.53 13.31 12.99
CA ASP A 228 13.74 12.87 14.38
C ASP A 228 12.48 12.23 14.95
N THR A 229 11.32 12.86 14.71
CA THR A 229 10.01 12.34 15.14
C THR A 229 9.75 10.96 14.54
N ILE A 230 9.91 10.82 13.22
CA ILE A 230 9.70 9.54 12.51
C ILE A 230 10.65 8.47 13.01
N SER A 231 11.94 8.81 13.21
CA SER A 231 12.93 7.84 13.67
C SER A 231 12.61 7.35 15.08
N ARG A 232 12.21 8.26 15.99
CA ARG A 232 11.84 7.90 17.38
C ARG A 232 10.58 7.05 17.41
N PHE A 233 9.51 7.50 16.75
CA PHE A 233 8.22 6.83 16.76
C PHE A 233 8.31 5.44 16.14
N SER A 234 8.91 5.33 14.96
CA SER A 234 9.13 4.03 14.31
C SER A 234 9.95 3.08 15.18
N SER A 235 11.00 3.58 15.86
CA SER A 235 11.81 2.72 16.74
C SER A 235 11.01 2.19 17.94
N CYS A 236 10.07 2.98 18.47
CA CYS A 236 9.18 2.56 19.53
C CYS A 236 8.19 1.51 19.02
N ILE A 237 7.63 1.70 17.82
CA ILE A 237 6.72 0.71 17.21
C ILE A 237 7.42 -0.63 17.01
N ILE A 238 8.66 -0.63 16.53
CA ILE A 238 9.38 -1.86 16.19
C ILE A 238 9.78 -2.69 17.42
N THR A 239 10.12 -2.05 18.54
CA THR A 239 10.65 -2.78 19.70
C THR A 239 10.37 -2.09 21.03
N ASP A 240 10.09 -2.91 22.04
CA ASP A 240 9.94 -2.46 23.41
C ASP A 240 11.26 -2.36 24.17
N LEU A 241 12.32 -3.02 23.67
CA LEU A 241 13.62 -3.03 24.33
C LEU A 241 14.37 -1.71 24.09
N SER A 242 14.63 -0.96 25.16
CA SER A 242 15.33 0.33 25.13
C SER A 242 16.64 0.30 24.33
N ASN A 243 17.48 -0.72 24.56
CA ASN A 243 18.75 -0.90 23.84
C ASN A 243 18.56 -1.10 22.33
N ASN A 244 17.47 -1.75 21.91
CA ASN A 244 17.17 -1.94 20.50
C ASN A 244 16.56 -0.67 19.88
N ARG A 245 15.79 0.12 20.65
CA ARG A 245 15.19 1.37 20.16
C ARG A 245 16.26 2.33 19.62
N GLU A 246 17.37 2.50 20.33
CA GLU A 246 18.48 3.35 19.86
C GLU A 246 19.07 2.85 18.54
N LYS A 247 19.27 1.54 18.40
CA LYS A 247 19.77 0.91 17.17
C LYS A 247 18.82 1.17 15.99
N TYR A 248 17.51 0.95 16.17
CA TYR A 248 16.52 1.21 15.14
C TYR A 248 16.40 2.70 14.82
N TYR A 249 16.41 3.56 15.82
CA TYR A 249 16.40 5.02 15.65
C TYR A 249 17.55 5.47 14.75
N ASN A 250 18.78 5.06 15.06
CA ASN A 250 19.96 5.44 14.27
C ASN A 250 19.89 4.92 12.84
N LYS A 251 19.39 3.69 12.65
CA LYS A 251 19.23 3.09 11.32
C LYS A 251 18.19 3.84 10.49
N ILE A 252 17.02 4.16 11.06
CA ILE A 252 15.96 4.91 10.35
C ILE A 252 16.42 6.32 10.05
N LYS A 253 17.12 6.97 10.98
CA LYS A 253 17.68 8.30 10.77
C LYS A 253 18.71 8.32 9.64
N TYR A 254 19.53 7.28 9.51
CA TYR A 254 20.43 7.10 8.36
C TYR A 254 19.65 6.97 7.05
N LEU A 255 18.64 6.09 6.99
CA LEU A 255 17.83 5.89 5.78
C LEU A 255 17.05 7.17 5.39
N TYR A 256 16.57 7.93 6.37
CA TYR A 256 15.91 9.22 6.12
C TYR A 256 16.88 10.24 5.50
N LYS A 257 18.17 10.22 5.86
CA LYS A 257 19.17 11.08 5.20
C LYS A 257 19.30 10.76 3.72
N ILE A 258 19.11 9.51 3.29
CA ILE A 258 19.09 9.12 1.87
C ILE A 258 17.92 9.83 1.18
N ARG A 259 16.69 9.71 1.73
CA ARG A 259 15.51 10.45 1.24
C ARG A 259 15.77 11.96 1.16
N SER A 260 16.37 12.53 2.21
CA SER A 260 16.69 13.96 2.26
C SER A 260 17.66 14.37 1.14
N LYS A 261 18.68 13.56 0.83
CA LYS A 261 19.61 13.82 -0.29
C LYS A 261 18.87 13.75 -1.64
N ILE A 262 17.98 12.79 -1.82
CA ILE A 262 17.18 12.67 -3.05
C ILE A 262 16.34 13.94 -3.25
N THR A 263 15.59 14.36 -2.23
CA THR A 263 14.63 15.46 -2.37
C THR A 263 15.26 16.85 -2.37
N HIS A 264 16.36 17.05 -1.64
CA HIS A 264 16.97 18.39 -1.48
C HIS A 264 18.23 18.61 -2.31
N ALA A 265 18.97 17.54 -2.63
CA ALA A 265 20.19 17.62 -3.44
C ALA A 265 20.02 16.97 -4.83
N GLY A 266 18.85 16.40 -5.14
CA GLY A 266 18.57 15.78 -6.45
C GLY A 266 19.38 14.51 -6.70
N VAL A 267 19.98 13.90 -5.66
CA VAL A 267 20.77 12.68 -5.79
C VAL A 267 19.85 11.52 -6.16
N ARG A 268 20.06 10.89 -7.32
CA ARG A 268 19.24 9.76 -7.78
C ARG A 268 19.86 8.40 -7.54
N GLU A 269 21.13 8.37 -7.17
CA GLU A 269 21.86 7.15 -6.87
C GLU A 269 21.41 6.60 -5.52
N VAL A 270 20.77 5.43 -5.57
CA VAL A 270 20.35 4.67 -4.39
C VAL A 270 20.81 3.25 -4.55
N GLU A 271 21.63 2.81 -3.60
CA GLU A 271 22.11 1.44 -3.51
C GLU A 271 20.92 0.48 -3.33
N PHE A 272 20.99 -0.67 -3.99
CA PHE A 272 19.90 -1.65 -3.91
C PHE A 272 19.68 -2.17 -2.47
N ASN A 273 20.76 -2.35 -1.72
CA ASN A 273 20.71 -2.75 -0.31
C ASN A 273 20.05 -1.69 0.57
N ASP A 274 20.25 -0.41 0.29
CA ASP A 274 19.58 0.68 1.01
C ASP A 274 18.09 0.69 0.73
N LEU A 275 17.68 0.46 -0.53
CA LEU A 275 16.28 0.33 -0.91
C LEU A 275 15.61 -0.86 -0.19
N ILE A 276 16.25 -2.03 -0.16
CA ILE A 276 15.75 -3.20 0.56
C ILE A 276 15.60 -2.86 2.05
N ALA A 277 16.63 -2.25 2.65
CA ALA A 277 16.56 -1.86 4.05
C ALA A 277 15.38 -0.92 4.33
N VAL A 278 15.18 0.12 3.50
CA VAL A 278 14.02 1.03 3.60
C VAL A 278 12.70 0.25 3.56
N GLU A 279 12.54 -0.63 2.58
CA GLU A 279 11.33 -1.44 2.42
C GLU A 279 11.08 -2.34 3.63
N ASP A 280 12.10 -3.04 4.12
CA ASP A 280 12.02 -3.92 5.29
C ASP A 280 11.55 -3.17 6.53
N PHE A 281 12.15 -2.01 6.83
CA PHE A 281 11.78 -1.21 7.99
C PHE A 281 10.34 -0.76 7.95
N ILE A 282 9.93 -0.23 6.81
CA ILE A 282 8.62 0.38 6.67
C ILE A 282 7.54 -0.71 6.66
N ASN A 283 7.80 -1.84 6.00
CA ASN A 283 6.93 -3.00 6.09
C ASN A 283 6.78 -3.48 7.54
N GLU A 284 7.86 -3.51 8.33
CA GLU A 284 7.80 -3.92 9.73
C GLU A 284 6.96 -2.96 10.59
N VAL A 285 7.14 -1.65 10.44
CA VAL A 285 6.32 -0.64 11.13
C VAL A 285 4.84 -0.82 10.80
N PHE A 286 4.50 -0.95 9.51
CA PHE A 286 3.11 -1.13 9.11
C PHE A 286 2.53 -2.50 9.48
N ARG A 287 3.34 -3.56 9.47
CA ARG A 287 2.92 -4.89 9.92
C ARG A 287 2.56 -4.88 11.40
N ILE A 288 3.42 -4.33 12.25
CA ILE A 288 3.14 -4.17 13.69
C ILE A 288 1.90 -3.31 13.90
N SER A 289 1.81 -2.19 13.18
CA SER A 289 0.67 -1.27 13.30
C SER A 289 -0.65 -1.92 12.89
N LEU A 290 -0.64 -2.72 11.83
CA LEU A 290 -1.81 -3.46 11.38
C LEU A 290 -2.23 -4.55 12.37
N TYR A 291 -1.27 -5.22 13.02
CA TYR A 291 -1.54 -6.39 13.84
C TYR A 291 -1.80 -6.10 15.32
N LEU A 292 -1.00 -5.22 15.90
CA LEU A 292 -0.87 -5.11 17.34
C LEU A 292 -1.51 -3.83 17.90
N ILE A 293 -1.77 -2.85 17.04
CA ILE A 293 -2.32 -1.56 17.43
C ILE A 293 -3.83 -1.55 17.16
N ASP A 294 -4.59 -0.94 18.08
CA ASP A 294 -5.99 -0.65 17.86
C ASP A 294 -6.13 0.44 16.79
N ILE A 295 -6.51 0.05 15.58
CA ILE A 295 -6.60 0.96 14.43
C ILE A 295 -7.77 1.95 14.54
N GLU A 296 -8.68 1.80 15.51
CA GLU A 296 -9.75 2.76 15.76
C GLU A 296 -9.34 3.86 16.75
N MET A 297 -8.17 3.71 17.40
CA MET A 297 -7.61 4.71 18.29
C MET A 297 -7.48 6.06 17.58
N PRO A 298 -7.86 7.17 18.25
CA PRO A 298 -7.56 8.51 17.76
C PRO A 298 -6.06 8.69 17.49
N MET A 299 -5.73 9.26 16.34
CA MET A 299 -4.35 9.44 15.89
C MET A 299 -3.52 10.30 16.88
N GLN A 300 -4.17 11.26 17.54
CA GLN A 300 -3.53 12.09 18.55
C GLN A 300 -3.13 11.28 19.79
N GLU A 301 -4.04 10.44 20.30
CA GLU A 301 -3.78 9.55 21.44
C GLU A 301 -2.62 8.60 21.12
N PHE A 302 -2.63 8.02 19.92
CA PHE A 302 -1.53 7.17 19.45
C PHE A 302 -0.17 7.90 19.48
N HIS A 303 -0.11 9.14 18.99
CA HIS A 303 1.10 9.95 19.04
C HIS A 303 1.53 10.31 20.47
N GLU A 304 0.60 10.58 21.38
CA GLU A 304 0.89 10.85 22.79
C GLU A 304 1.51 9.63 23.47
N HIS A 305 1.00 8.44 23.20
CA HIS A 305 1.62 7.21 23.69
C HIS A 305 3.02 7.01 23.12
N LEU A 306 3.21 7.20 21.80
CA LEU A 306 4.54 7.09 21.20
C LEU A 306 5.53 8.08 21.82
N ARG A 307 5.12 9.32 22.09
CA ARG A 307 5.96 10.32 22.79
C ARG A 307 6.35 9.85 24.18
N SER A 308 5.39 9.41 24.99
CA SER A 308 5.66 8.88 26.33
C SER A 308 6.66 7.72 26.29
N SER A 309 6.55 6.84 25.29
CA SER A 309 7.44 5.70 25.15
C SER A 309 8.86 6.05 24.73
N THR A 310 9.08 7.21 24.10
CA THR A 310 10.46 7.68 23.84
C THR A 310 11.25 7.98 25.12
N HIS A 311 10.57 8.18 26.27
CA HIS A 311 11.18 8.43 27.56
C HIS A 311 11.42 7.15 28.39
N GLY A 312 11.35 5.97 27.76
CA GLY A 312 11.60 4.69 28.43
C GLY A 312 10.38 4.10 29.12
N ILE A 313 9.19 4.69 28.94
CA ILE A 313 7.92 4.10 29.38
C ILE A 313 7.57 2.98 28.39
N ASP A 314 7.17 1.82 28.89
CA ASP A 314 6.71 0.71 28.04
C ASP A 314 5.50 1.15 27.21
N LEU A 315 5.47 0.72 25.94
CA LEU A 315 4.27 0.86 25.12
C LEU A 315 3.22 -0.09 25.66
N SER A 316 2.45 0.36 26.66
CA SER A 316 1.29 -0.38 27.13
C SER A 316 0.25 -0.61 26.01
N ILE A 317 0.29 0.16 24.91
CA ILE A 317 -0.52 -0.13 23.71
C ILE A 317 -0.11 -1.47 23.07
N CYS A 318 1.18 -1.79 23.04
CA CYS A 318 1.70 -3.05 22.48
C CYS A 318 1.63 -4.22 23.48
N SER A 319 1.17 -3.98 24.71
CA SER A 319 1.12 -4.99 25.79
C SER A 319 0.17 -6.18 25.55
N ARG A 320 -0.44 -6.28 24.36
CA ARG A 320 -1.18 -7.46 23.89
C ARG A 320 -0.30 -8.61 23.38
N PHE A 321 1.02 -8.58 23.59
CA PHE A 321 1.89 -9.77 23.48
C PHE A 321 1.76 -10.76 24.66
N LYS A 322 0.61 -10.81 25.34
CA LYS A 322 0.33 -11.83 26.36
C LYS A 322 -0.63 -12.87 25.82
#